data_AF-A0A2X3IMZ3-F1
#
_entry.id   AF-A0A2X3IMZ3-F1
#
_cell.length_a   1.000
_cell.length_b   1.000
_cell.length_c   1.000
_cell.angle_alpha   90.00
_cell.angle_beta   90.00
_cell.angle_gamma   90.00
#
_symmetry.space_group_name_H-M   'P 1'
#
loop_
_entity.id
_entity.type
_entity.pdbx_description
1 polymer ?
#
loop_
_entity_poly.entity_id
_entity_poly.type
_entity_poly.pdbx_seq_one_letter_code
_entity_poly.pdbx_strand_id
1 'polypeptide(L)'
;MRDVTTQLRDAVVGRLKALPGASAERRLCAIVDGNFDETQTHSAAMKAWLAFWASSMHQPMLYRLQQVSSRRLLSTLTAEFRRELPKQEARLAGYGLAALIDGLWLRAALSGKPFDRKAASVLTTQFINQHLAAAKT
;
A
#
# COMPACT_ATOMS: atom_id res chain seq x y z
N MET A 1 -17.33 7.98 -3.69
CA MET A 1 -16.39 7.90 -2.53
C MET A 1 -16.13 6.47 -2.07
N ARG A 2 -17.16 5.61 -1.90
CA ARG A 2 -16.95 4.15 -1.71
C ARG A 2 -16.15 3.52 -2.85
N ASP A 3 -16.23 4.12 -4.02
CA ASP A 3 -15.60 3.62 -5.25
C ASP A 3 -14.08 3.57 -5.14
N VAL A 4 -13.44 4.58 -4.56
CA VAL A 4 -11.97 4.66 -4.52
C VAL A 4 -11.37 3.60 -3.60
N THR A 5 -11.94 3.41 -2.39
CA THR A 5 -11.53 2.34 -1.47
C THR A 5 -11.83 0.93 -2.02
N THR A 6 -12.87 0.80 -2.84
CA THR A 6 -13.28 -0.48 -3.44
C THR A 6 -12.37 -0.83 -4.62
N GLN A 7 -12.05 0.14 -5.48
CA GLN A 7 -11.10 -0.01 -6.57
C GLN A 7 -9.71 -0.41 -6.06
N LEU A 8 -9.21 0.25 -5.01
CA LEU A 8 -7.93 -0.13 -4.39
C LEU A 8 -7.95 -1.57 -3.87
N ARG A 9 -9.05 -1.96 -3.19
CA ARG A 9 -9.23 -3.34 -2.73
C ARG A 9 -9.18 -4.32 -3.90
N ASP A 10 -9.95 -4.07 -4.94
CA ASP A 10 -10.08 -5.00 -6.06
C ASP A 10 -8.77 -5.11 -6.86
N ALA A 11 -8.05 -3.99 -7.00
CA ALA A 11 -6.72 -3.93 -7.59
C ALA A 11 -5.69 -4.81 -6.83
N VAL A 12 -5.70 -4.77 -5.50
CA VAL A 12 -4.79 -5.59 -4.67
C VAL A 12 -5.23 -7.05 -4.63
N VAL A 13 -6.51 -7.33 -4.40
CA VAL A 13 -7.04 -8.70 -4.28
C VAL A 13 -6.90 -9.45 -5.60
N GLY A 14 -7.19 -8.81 -6.74
CA GLY A 14 -7.05 -9.43 -8.06
C GLY A 14 -5.61 -9.88 -8.32
N ARG A 15 -4.63 -9.02 -8.01
CA ARG A 15 -3.20 -9.32 -8.18
C ARG A 15 -2.73 -10.48 -7.29
N LEU A 16 -3.17 -10.50 -6.02
CA LEU A 16 -2.81 -11.59 -5.11
C LEU A 16 -3.43 -12.94 -5.48
N LYS A 17 -4.65 -12.94 -6.02
CA LYS A 17 -5.32 -14.16 -6.53
C LYS A 17 -4.62 -14.73 -7.76
N ALA A 18 -4.02 -13.88 -8.60
CA ALA A 18 -3.26 -14.29 -9.77
C ALA A 18 -1.86 -14.86 -9.45
N LEU A 19 -1.45 -14.87 -8.17
CA LEU A 19 -0.13 -15.32 -7.72
C LEU A 19 -0.22 -16.48 -6.71
N PRO A 20 -0.83 -17.62 -7.08
CA PRO A 20 -0.82 -18.81 -6.22
C PRO A 20 0.61 -19.34 -6.08
N GLY A 21 1.03 -19.67 -4.86
CA GLY A 21 2.35 -20.24 -4.59
C GLY A 21 3.55 -19.30 -4.76
N ALA A 22 3.33 -18.01 -5.09
CA ALA A 22 4.42 -17.06 -5.21
C ALA A 22 5.12 -16.76 -3.87
N SER A 23 6.39 -16.35 -3.94
CA SER A 23 7.18 -15.93 -2.78
C SER A 23 6.54 -14.72 -2.08
N ALA A 24 6.86 -14.55 -0.79
CA ALA A 24 6.41 -13.39 -0.02
C ALA A 24 6.84 -12.06 -0.67
N GLU A 25 8.07 -11.97 -1.17
CA GLU A 25 8.59 -10.82 -1.93
C GLU A 25 7.69 -10.48 -3.11
N ARG A 26 7.42 -11.45 -3.99
CA ARG A 26 6.63 -11.22 -5.21
C ARG A 26 5.19 -10.79 -4.88
N ARG A 27 4.61 -11.32 -3.81
CA ARG A 27 3.26 -10.95 -3.35
C ARG A 27 3.24 -9.55 -2.74
N LEU A 28 4.25 -9.17 -1.96
CA LEU A 28 4.42 -7.82 -1.42
C LEU A 28 4.60 -6.78 -2.53
N CYS A 29 5.45 -7.05 -3.52
CA CYS A 29 5.61 -6.19 -4.69
C CYS A 29 4.29 -6.02 -5.46
N ALA A 30 3.50 -7.09 -5.61
CA ALA A 30 2.20 -7.02 -6.27
C ALA A 30 1.16 -6.15 -5.50
N ILE A 31 1.22 -6.14 -4.16
CA ILE A 31 0.40 -5.23 -3.34
C ILE A 31 0.82 -3.78 -3.59
N VAL A 32 2.13 -3.51 -3.59
CA VAL A 32 2.68 -2.18 -3.88
C VAL A 32 2.24 -1.71 -5.27
N ASP A 33 2.36 -2.57 -6.29
CA ASP A 33 1.94 -2.27 -7.65
C ASP A 33 0.45 -1.89 -7.75
N GLY A 34 -0.41 -2.53 -6.96
CA GLY A 34 -1.83 -2.18 -6.88
C GLY A 34 -2.09 -0.81 -6.27
N ASN A 35 -1.26 -0.37 -5.32
CA ASN A 35 -1.35 0.97 -4.73
C ASN A 35 -0.82 2.07 -5.67
N PHE A 36 0.09 1.71 -6.59
CA PHE A 36 0.66 2.61 -7.60
C PHE A 36 0.05 2.40 -9.00
N ASP A 37 -1.12 1.79 -9.07
CA ASP A 37 -1.88 1.65 -10.32
C ASP A 37 -2.24 3.04 -10.88
N GLU A 38 -2.30 3.18 -12.20
CA GLU A 38 -2.62 4.45 -12.87
C GLU A 38 -3.99 4.99 -12.44
N THR A 39 -4.94 4.10 -12.13
CA THR A 39 -6.26 4.47 -11.59
C THR A 39 -6.18 5.17 -10.23
N GLN A 40 -5.08 4.96 -9.47
CA GLN A 40 -4.84 5.55 -8.15
C GLN A 40 -3.86 6.73 -8.18
N THR A 41 -3.06 6.83 -9.23
CA THR A 41 -1.98 7.82 -9.34
C THR A 41 -2.25 8.93 -10.35
N HIS A 42 -3.35 8.87 -11.11
CA HIS A 42 -3.79 9.99 -11.94
C HIS A 42 -4.30 11.17 -11.08
N SER A 43 -4.10 12.41 -11.58
CA SER A 43 -4.26 13.62 -10.76
C SER A 43 -5.67 13.79 -10.14
N ALA A 44 -6.71 13.32 -10.82
CA ALA A 44 -8.09 13.34 -10.30
C ALA A 44 -8.27 12.39 -9.10
N ALA A 45 -7.72 11.18 -9.17
CA ALA A 45 -7.77 10.21 -8.08
C ALA A 45 -6.96 10.69 -6.88
N MET A 46 -5.77 11.27 -7.13
CA MET A 46 -4.96 11.88 -6.07
C MET A 46 -5.68 13.00 -5.34
N LYS A 47 -6.31 13.92 -6.07
CA LYS A 47 -7.11 14.99 -5.47
C LYS A 47 -8.29 14.44 -4.67
N ALA A 48 -8.97 13.41 -5.17
CA ALA A 48 -10.09 12.77 -4.47
C ALA A 48 -9.64 12.11 -3.15
N TRP A 49 -8.50 11.42 -3.15
CA TRP A 49 -7.92 10.82 -1.95
C TRP A 49 -7.50 11.88 -0.92
N LEU A 50 -6.84 12.97 -1.35
CA LEU A 50 -6.47 14.07 -0.45
C LEU A 50 -7.71 14.74 0.17
N ALA A 51 -8.72 15.03 -0.66
CA ALA A 51 -9.98 15.61 -0.18
C ALA A 51 -10.70 14.66 0.79
N PHE A 52 -10.68 13.36 0.51
CA PHE A 52 -11.23 12.33 1.40
C PHE A 52 -10.49 12.28 2.73
N TRP A 53 -9.15 12.22 2.74
CA TRP A 53 -8.38 12.21 3.97
C TRP A 53 -8.61 13.47 4.80
N ALA A 54 -8.57 14.65 4.17
CA ALA A 54 -8.86 15.91 4.84
C ALA A 54 -10.26 15.92 5.46
N SER A 55 -11.28 15.47 4.72
CA SER A 55 -12.66 15.39 5.21
C SER A 55 -12.83 14.34 6.32
N SER A 56 -12.08 13.24 6.25
CA SER A 56 -12.15 12.15 7.22
C SER A 56 -11.70 12.55 8.63
N MET A 57 -10.89 13.60 8.76
CA MET A 57 -10.48 14.15 10.06
C MET A 57 -11.64 14.80 10.82
N HIS A 58 -12.70 15.21 10.12
CA HIS A 58 -13.81 15.97 10.70
C HIS A 58 -15.16 15.24 10.62
N GLN A 59 -15.26 14.19 9.80
CA GLN A 59 -16.52 13.47 9.55
C GLN A 59 -16.43 12.01 10.05
N PRO A 60 -17.15 11.61 11.11
CA PRO A 60 -17.05 10.29 11.71
C PRO A 60 -17.29 9.12 10.74
N MET A 61 -18.22 9.29 9.80
CA MET A 61 -18.51 8.26 8.80
C MET A 61 -17.33 8.05 7.83
N LEU A 62 -16.67 9.13 7.40
CA LEU A 62 -15.50 9.05 6.52
C LEU A 62 -14.27 8.56 7.27
N TYR A 63 -14.10 8.95 8.54
CA TYR A 63 -13.06 8.39 9.42
C TYR A 63 -13.15 6.87 9.50
N ARG A 64 -14.35 6.33 9.69
CA ARG A 64 -14.56 4.87 9.72
C ARG A 64 -14.15 4.20 8.41
N LEU A 65 -14.45 4.81 7.25
CA LEU A 65 -14.03 4.28 5.95
C LEU A 65 -12.51 4.32 5.78
N GLN A 66 -11.87 5.43 6.17
CA GLN A 66 -10.41 5.57 6.15
C GLN A 66 -9.75 4.49 7.00
N GLN A 67 -10.25 4.26 8.22
CA GLN A 67 -9.75 3.24 9.13
C GLN A 67 -9.87 1.83 8.53
N VAL A 68 -10.99 1.50 7.89
CA VAL A 68 -11.17 0.19 7.24
C VAL A 68 -10.17 0.01 6.09
N SER A 69 -9.96 1.04 5.28
CA SER A 69 -9.01 0.99 4.15
C SER A 69 -7.57 0.80 4.66
N SER A 70 -7.14 1.63 5.61
CA SER A 70 -5.80 1.57 6.19
C SER A 70 -5.52 0.23 6.88
N ARG A 71 -6.46 -0.25 7.71
CA ARG A 71 -6.33 -1.55 8.39
C ARG A 71 -6.25 -2.72 7.40
N ARG A 72 -6.96 -2.64 6.28
CA ARG A 72 -6.93 -3.69 5.23
C ARG A 72 -5.55 -3.76 4.58
N LEU A 73 -4.99 -2.63 4.16
CA LEU A 73 -3.64 -2.59 3.59
C LEU A 73 -2.63 -3.16 4.60
N LEU A 74 -2.63 -2.63 5.82
CA LEU A 74 -1.70 -3.06 6.87
C LEU A 74 -1.83 -4.57 7.16
N SER A 75 -3.05 -5.07 7.33
CA SER A 75 -3.27 -6.50 7.61
C SER A 75 -2.80 -7.39 6.47
N THR A 76 -2.98 -6.94 5.22
CA THR A 76 -2.55 -7.68 4.03
C THR A 76 -1.03 -7.72 3.96
N LEU A 77 -0.35 -6.58 4.14
CA LEU A 77 1.11 -6.50 4.18
C LEU A 77 1.70 -7.35 5.30
N THR A 78 1.16 -7.23 6.52
CA THR A 78 1.60 -8.04 7.66
C THR A 78 1.39 -9.53 7.39
N ALA A 79 0.28 -9.93 6.77
CA ALA A 79 0.04 -11.34 6.45
C ALA A 79 1.08 -11.90 5.46
N GLU A 80 1.50 -11.12 4.46
CA GLU A 80 2.54 -11.55 3.52
C GLU A 80 3.93 -11.60 4.17
N PHE A 81 4.29 -10.59 4.99
CA PHE A 81 5.53 -10.63 5.76
C PHE A 81 5.57 -11.81 6.75
N ARG A 82 4.45 -12.18 7.36
CA ARG A 82 4.33 -13.32 8.30
C ARG A 82 4.70 -14.68 7.70
N ARG A 83 4.76 -14.79 6.38
CA ARG A 83 5.17 -16.02 5.69
C ARG A 83 6.64 -16.33 5.93
N GLU A 84 7.45 -15.30 6.16
CA GLU A 84 8.91 -15.42 6.32
C GLU A 84 9.39 -14.82 7.66
N LEU A 85 8.58 -14.00 8.34
CA LEU A 85 8.97 -13.28 9.57
C LEU A 85 8.19 -13.70 10.83
N PRO A 86 8.84 -13.64 12.01
CA PRO A 86 8.16 -13.67 13.30
C PRO A 86 7.07 -12.59 13.41
N LYS A 87 6.10 -12.82 14.30
CA LYS A 87 4.86 -12.03 14.32
C LYS A 87 5.07 -10.54 14.58
N GLN A 88 6.01 -10.22 15.46
CA GLN A 88 6.29 -8.84 15.85
C GLN A 88 7.05 -8.10 14.73
N GLU A 89 8.04 -8.74 14.12
CA GLU A 89 8.80 -8.20 12.99
C GLU A 89 7.91 -7.99 11.76
N ALA A 90 7.05 -8.96 11.43
CA ALA A 90 6.10 -8.82 10.32
C ALA A 90 5.13 -7.63 10.49
N ARG A 91 4.74 -7.34 11.74
CA ARG A 91 3.90 -6.17 12.04
C ARG A 91 4.66 -4.87 11.84
N LEU A 92 5.90 -4.80 12.32
CA LEU A 92 6.76 -3.62 12.13
C LEU A 92 7.09 -3.39 10.66
N ALA A 93 7.49 -4.44 9.93
CA ALA A 93 7.77 -4.38 8.50
C ALA A 93 6.52 -3.98 7.69
N GLY A 94 5.36 -4.55 8.01
CA GLY A 94 4.09 -4.20 7.39
C GLY A 94 3.70 -2.73 7.61
N TYR A 95 3.90 -2.23 8.83
CA TYR A 95 3.67 -0.82 9.15
C TYR A 95 4.64 0.11 8.40
N GLY A 96 5.93 -0.24 8.38
CA GLY A 96 6.95 0.54 7.68
C GLY A 96 6.70 0.60 6.17
N LEU A 97 6.32 -0.51 5.55
CA LEU A 97 5.99 -0.53 4.12
C LEU A 97 4.73 0.27 3.82
N ALA A 98 3.69 0.20 4.65
CA ALA A 98 2.49 1.04 4.49
C ALA A 98 2.85 2.54 4.55
N ALA A 99 3.65 2.95 5.54
CA ALA A 99 4.09 4.33 5.66
C ALA A 99 4.94 4.80 4.46
N LEU A 100 5.78 3.92 3.91
CA LEU A 100 6.57 4.21 2.71
C LEU A 100 5.69 4.41 1.48
N ILE A 101 4.68 3.55 1.28
CA ILE A 101 3.69 3.68 0.20
C ILE A 101 2.96 5.03 0.30
N ASP A 102 2.40 5.34 1.47
CA ASP A 102 1.66 6.58 1.71
C ASP A 102 2.56 7.81 1.51
N GLY A 103 3.82 7.77 1.98
CA GLY A 103 4.77 8.86 1.84
C GLY A 103 5.20 9.13 0.40
N LEU A 104 5.47 8.07 -0.38
CA LEU A 104 5.80 8.20 -1.82
C LEU A 104 4.62 8.76 -2.60
N TRP A 105 3.41 8.24 -2.33
CA TRP A 105 2.18 8.70 -2.95
C TRP A 105 1.88 10.17 -2.62
N LEU A 106 1.97 10.56 -1.34
CA LEU A 106 1.69 11.92 -0.89
C LEU A 106 2.68 12.92 -1.48
N ARG A 107 3.97 12.56 -1.51
CA ARG A 107 5.01 13.42 -2.10
C ARG A 107 4.73 13.70 -3.57
N ALA A 108 4.33 12.69 -4.34
CA ALA A 108 3.96 12.89 -5.73
C ALA A 108 2.71 13.77 -5.87
N ALA A 109 1.66 13.48 -5.10
CA ALA A 109 0.41 14.25 -5.13
C ALA A 109 0.61 15.74 -4.83
N LEU A 110 1.54 16.08 -3.92
CA LEU A 110 1.86 17.46 -3.55
C LEU A 110 2.88 18.13 -4.50
N SER A 111 3.65 17.36 -5.27
CA SER A 111 4.70 17.90 -6.13
C SER A 111 4.19 18.54 -7.42
N GLY A 112 2.96 18.22 -7.84
CA GLY A 112 2.42 18.61 -9.15
C GLY A 112 3.12 17.93 -10.34
N LYS A 113 4.07 17.02 -10.09
CA LYS A 113 4.79 16.25 -11.10
C LYS A 113 4.14 14.87 -11.30
N PRO A 114 4.36 14.21 -12.46
CA PRO A 114 3.96 12.83 -12.65
C PRO A 114 4.54 11.91 -11.57
N PHE A 115 3.77 10.89 -11.16
CA PHE A 115 4.23 9.88 -10.20
C PHE A 115 5.37 9.04 -10.79
N ASP A 116 6.56 9.07 -10.17
CA ASP A 116 7.69 8.24 -10.59
C ASP A 116 7.53 6.80 -10.09
N ARG A 117 6.81 6.01 -10.88
CA ARG A 117 6.54 4.59 -10.58
C ARG A 117 7.81 3.76 -10.49
N LYS A 118 8.85 4.10 -11.26
CA LYS A 118 10.11 3.37 -11.27
C LYS A 118 10.85 3.57 -9.96
N ALA A 119 11.02 4.83 -9.54
CA ALA A 119 11.64 5.14 -8.25
C ALA A 119 10.86 4.53 -7.08
N ALA A 120 9.53 4.66 -7.10
CA ALA A 120 8.68 4.09 -6.06
C ALA A 120 8.84 2.57 -5.95
N SER A 121 8.80 1.86 -7.08
CA SER A 121 9.00 0.41 -7.14
C SER A 121 10.37 -0.02 -6.61
N VAL A 122 11.44 0.68 -6.99
CA VAL A 122 12.80 0.40 -6.51
C VAL A 122 12.88 0.54 -4.99
N LEU A 123 12.42 1.67 -4.45
CA LEU A 123 12.50 1.95 -3.00
C LEU A 123 11.69 0.95 -2.18
N THR A 124 10.48 0.61 -2.60
CA THR A 124 9.66 -0.37 -1.89
C THR A 124 10.23 -1.79 -1.99
N THR A 125 10.79 -2.16 -3.14
CA THR A 125 11.41 -3.49 -3.33
C THR A 125 12.66 -3.64 -2.47
N GLN A 126 13.50 -2.61 -2.39
CA GLN A 126 14.65 -2.58 -1.49
C GLN A 126 14.23 -2.73 -0.03
N PHE A 127 13.20 -2.01 0.40
CA PHE A 127 12.65 -2.12 1.75
C PHE A 127 12.17 -3.55 2.07
N ILE A 128 11.42 -4.16 1.13
CA ILE A 128 10.94 -5.54 1.25
C ILE A 128 12.12 -6.49 1.41
N ASN A 129 13.10 -6.41 0.51
CA ASN A 129 14.22 -7.34 0.49
C ASN A 129 15.11 -7.22 1.72
N GLN A 130 15.32 -6.01 2.25
CA GLN A 130 16.05 -5.80 3.49
C GLN A 130 15.39 -6.54 4.67
N HIS A 131 14.07 -6.47 4.80
CA HIS A 131 13.35 -7.13 5.90
C HIS A 131 13.28 -8.65 5.71
N LEU A 132 13.08 -9.13 4.48
CA LEU A 132 13.04 -10.57 4.21
C LEU A 132 14.43 -11.24 4.29
N ALA A 133 15.52 -10.50 4.04
CA ALA A 133 16.88 -11.02 4.20
C ALA A 133 17.26 -11.19 5.67
N ALA A 134 16.84 -10.27 6.55
CA ALA A 134 17.06 -10.35 7.99
C ALA A 134 16.43 -11.61 8.62
N ALA A 135 15.40 -12.18 7.99
CA ALA A 135 14.75 -13.44 8.40
C ALA A 135 15.63 -14.68 8.26
N LYS A 136 16.63 -14.63 7.37
CA LYS A 136 17.46 -15.78 6.96
C LYS A 136 18.77 -15.89 7.76
N THR A 137 18.93 -15.03 8.77
CA THR A 137 20.12 -14.96 9.63
C THR A 137 19.74 -15.44 11.02
#